data_AF-A0A7S0BL19-F1
#
_entry.id   AF-A0A7S0BL19-F1
#
_cell.length_a   1.000
_cell.length_b   1.000
_cell.length_c   1.000
_cell.angle_alpha   90.00
_cell.angle_beta   90.00
_cell.angle_gamma   90.00
#
_symmetry.space_group_name_H-M   'P 1'
#
loop_
_entity.id
_entity.type
_entity.pdbx_description
1 polymer ?
#
loop_
_entity_poly.entity_id
_entity_poly.type
_entity_poly.pdbx_seq_one_letter_code
_entity_poly.pdbx_strand_id
1 'polypeptide(L)'
;NMFLAMTEDVRVIIVKLADRLHNMRTLQFMKPEKQKKIAAETLDFFAPLAHRLGMRRIKSELEELSFKYLYPEDYAKLRKDVESLCRHSNHEFYLQEAQETLSELLMNDDVLIPKNASLKPRVNSLEVIRTMKPLYSIYQKIRRGETLPTMLDLSTLVVVIGVQTDDEDKSKQFAFEKNACYHVLGRIHELWQPLPGRMKDYIAFPKPNGYQSLHTT
;
A
#
# COMPACT_ATOMS: atom_id res chain seq x y z
N ASN A 1 12.02 7.74 20.78
CA ASN A 1 10.87 8.66 20.71
C ASN A 1 11.26 10.15 20.85
N MET A 2 12.44 10.58 20.37
CA MET A 2 12.97 11.93 20.68
C MET A 2 12.77 12.97 19.56
N PHE A 3 12.84 12.59 18.28
CA PHE A 3 12.85 13.58 17.19
C PHE A 3 11.50 14.23 16.87
N LEU A 4 10.38 13.51 16.99
CA LEU A 4 9.05 14.07 16.69
C LEU A 4 8.63 15.17 17.68
N ALA A 5 9.23 15.18 18.87
CA ALA A 5 8.99 16.19 19.90
C ALA A 5 9.91 17.43 19.75
N MET A 6 10.99 17.34 18.96
CA MET A 6 12.00 18.40 18.83
C MET A 6 11.80 19.30 17.60
N THR A 7 10.99 18.87 16.63
CA THR A 7 10.72 19.64 15.41
C THR A 7 9.26 20.08 15.40
N GLU A 8 9.01 21.36 15.64
CA GLU A 8 7.66 21.95 15.61
C GLU A 8 7.01 21.86 14.21
N ASP A 9 7.81 21.66 13.16
CA ASP A 9 7.35 21.63 11.77
C ASP A 9 7.65 20.30 11.06
N VAL A 10 6.59 19.52 10.79
CA VAL A 10 6.63 18.26 10.04
C VAL A 10 7.20 18.41 8.63
N ARG A 11 7.09 19.61 8.01
CA ARG A 11 7.58 19.87 6.64
C ARG A 11 9.09 19.70 6.55
N VAL A 12 9.84 20.04 7.60
CA VAL A 12 11.29 19.84 7.66
C VAL A 12 11.64 18.35 7.57
N ILE A 13 10.88 17.51 8.28
CA ILE A 13 11.05 16.05 8.22
C ILE A 13 10.72 15.52 6.82
N ILE A 14 9.65 16.01 6.19
CA ILE A 14 9.25 15.61 4.85
C ILE A 14 10.36 15.93 3.84
N VAL A 15 10.94 17.13 3.89
CA VAL A 15 12.08 17.52 3.04
C VAL A 15 13.27 16.59 3.29
N LYS A 16 13.56 16.26 4.55
CA LYS A 16 14.68 15.35 4.87
C LYS A 16 14.46 13.92 4.41
N LEU A 17 13.22 13.43 4.46
CA LEU A 17 12.84 12.13 3.91
C LEU A 17 12.98 12.12 2.38
N ALA A 18 12.59 13.20 1.71
CA ALA A 18 12.75 13.33 0.26
C ALA A 18 14.23 13.35 -0.16
N ASP A 19 15.07 14.14 0.53
CA ASP A 19 16.53 14.15 0.36
C ASP A 19 17.11 12.75 0.56
N ARG A 20 16.76 12.07 1.67
CA ARG A 20 17.24 10.71 1.93
C ARG A 20 16.79 9.73 0.84
N LEU A 21 15.55 9.81 0.39
CA LEU A 21 15.04 8.95 -0.68
C LEU A 21 15.81 9.15 -1.98
N HIS A 22 16.08 10.41 -2.36
CA HIS A 22 16.93 10.70 -3.52
C HIS A 22 18.33 10.08 -3.37
N ASN A 23 18.97 10.26 -2.21
CA ASN A 23 20.29 9.69 -1.92
C ASN A 23 20.30 8.15 -2.00
N MET A 24 19.22 7.48 -1.57
CA MET A 24 19.09 6.03 -1.69
C MET A 24 18.91 5.57 -3.15
N ARG A 25 18.23 6.35 -3.99
CA ARG A 25 18.04 6.06 -5.42
C ARG A 25 19.32 6.20 -6.24
N THR A 26 20.28 7.00 -5.77
CA THR A 26 21.57 7.25 -6.42
C THR A 26 22.75 6.62 -5.66
N LEU A 27 22.48 5.74 -4.71
CA LEU A 27 23.48 5.21 -3.78
C LEU A 27 24.57 4.37 -4.47
N GLN A 28 24.32 3.86 -5.68
CA GLN A 28 25.29 3.10 -6.48
C GLN A 28 26.60 3.84 -6.77
N PHE A 29 26.59 5.18 -6.77
CA PHE A 29 27.79 5.99 -7.02
C PHE A 29 28.69 6.13 -5.79
N MET A 30 28.25 5.66 -4.63
CA MET A 30 29.03 5.71 -3.38
C MET A 30 29.91 4.47 -3.22
N LYS A 31 31.00 4.59 -2.46
CA LYS A 31 31.84 3.44 -2.07
C LYS A 31 31.03 2.41 -1.27
N PRO A 32 31.30 1.10 -1.40
CA PRO A 32 30.50 0.04 -0.75
C PRO A 32 30.29 0.21 0.77
N GLU A 33 31.31 0.68 1.49
CA GLU A 33 31.20 0.97 2.93
C GLU A 33 30.18 2.07 3.23
N LYS A 34 30.17 3.15 2.42
CA LYS A 34 29.19 4.23 2.54
C LYS A 34 27.79 3.75 2.14
N GLN A 35 27.69 2.90 1.12
CA GLN A 35 26.40 2.31 0.72
C GLN A 35 25.77 1.56 1.90
N LYS A 36 26.52 0.65 2.55
CA LYS A 36 26.02 -0.10 3.71
C LYS A 36 25.67 0.80 4.88
N LYS A 37 26.52 1.79 5.21
CA LYS A 37 26.26 2.73 6.30
C LYS A 37 24.98 3.54 6.08
N ILE A 38 24.82 4.13 4.89
CA ILE A 38 23.64 4.94 4.55
C ILE A 38 22.38 4.06 4.53
N ALA A 39 22.46 2.87 3.95
CA ALA A 39 21.34 1.93 3.90
C ALA A 39 20.89 1.46 5.29
N ALA A 40 21.82 1.19 6.21
CA ALA A 40 21.52 0.84 7.59
C ALA A 40 20.79 1.98 8.31
N GLU A 41 21.35 3.20 8.26
CA GLU A 41 20.72 4.38 8.86
C GLU A 41 19.32 4.64 8.27
N THR A 42 19.17 4.47 6.95
CA THR A 42 17.87 4.58 6.28
C THR A 42 16.87 3.59 6.85
N LEU A 43 17.28 2.34 7.04
CA LEU A 43 16.39 1.28 7.51
C LEU A 43 16.03 1.44 8.99
N ASP A 44 16.99 1.83 9.82
CA ASP A 44 16.83 1.91 11.27
C ASP A 44 16.15 3.22 11.72
N PHE A 45 16.29 4.30 10.94
CA PHE A 45 15.78 5.62 11.30
C PHE A 45 14.77 6.19 10.31
N PHE A 46 15.13 6.35 9.04
CA PHE A 46 14.30 7.09 8.08
C PHE A 46 13.04 6.34 7.67
N ALA A 47 13.11 5.03 7.44
CA ALA A 47 11.94 4.22 7.14
C ALA A 47 10.93 4.20 8.32
N PRO A 48 11.33 3.94 9.58
CA PRO A 48 10.44 4.08 10.74
C PRO A 48 9.86 5.49 10.92
N LEU A 49 10.62 6.53 10.57
CA LEU A 49 10.13 7.90 10.58
C LEU A 49 9.04 8.13 9.52
N ALA A 50 9.25 7.69 8.28
CA ALA A 50 8.25 7.73 7.22
C ALA A 50 6.98 6.94 7.61
N HIS A 51 7.14 5.78 8.27
CA HIS A 51 6.01 4.99 8.77
C HIS A 51 5.17 5.75 9.79
N ARG A 52 5.81 6.45 10.74
CA ARG A 52 5.10 7.26 11.76
C ARG A 52 4.31 8.41 11.16
N LEU A 53 4.78 8.97 10.04
CA LEU A 53 4.08 10.03 9.29
C LEU A 53 3.04 9.48 8.29
N GLY A 54 2.74 8.19 8.31
CA GLY A 54 1.79 7.58 7.36
C GLY A 54 2.29 7.53 5.91
N MET A 55 3.56 7.82 5.65
CA MET A 55 4.14 7.92 4.31
C MET A 55 4.54 6.54 3.76
N ARG A 56 3.56 5.64 3.60
CA ARG A 56 3.78 4.23 3.21
C ARG A 56 4.65 4.07 1.97
N ARG A 57 4.42 4.86 0.92
CA ARG A 57 5.17 4.75 -0.35
C ARG A 57 6.66 5.04 -0.15
N ILE A 58 6.97 6.15 0.54
CA ILE A 58 8.36 6.52 0.86
C ILE A 58 8.99 5.46 1.76
N LYS A 59 8.27 5.02 2.80
CA LYS A 59 8.74 3.97 3.71
C LYS A 59 9.13 2.71 2.95
N SER A 60 8.23 2.18 2.12
CA SER A 60 8.45 0.96 1.35
C SER A 60 9.63 1.09 0.39
N GLU A 61 9.76 2.23 -0.30
CA GLU A 61 10.87 2.44 -1.23
C GLU A 61 12.23 2.56 -0.51
N LEU A 62 12.28 3.27 0.63
CA LEU A 62 13.47 3.32 1.48
C LEU A 62 13.86 1.93 1.97
N GLU A 63 12.88 1.13 2.41
CA GLU A 63 13.07 -0.25 2.85
C GLU A 63 13.62 -1.15 1.74
N GLU A 64 13.07 -1.07 0.52
CA GLU A 64 13.54 -1.88 -0.61
C GLU A 64 14.95 -1.50 -1.07
N LEU A 65 15.24 -0.20 -1.16
CA LEU A 65 16.57 0.26 -1.50
C LEU A 65 17.57 -0.18 -0.42
N SER A 66 17.23 -0.02 0.86
CA SER A 66 18.10 -0.48 1.95
C SER A 66 18.34 -1.99 1.91
N PHE A 67 17.30 -2.79 1.64
CA PHE A 67 17.42 -4.25 1.54
C PHE A 67 18.43 -4.66 0.47
N LYS A 68 18.38 -4.03 -0.70
CA LYS A 68 19.30 -4.28 -1.82
C LYS A 68 20.77 -4.08 -1.44
N TYR A 69 21.09 -3.07 -0.63
CA TYR A 69 22.48 -2.76 -0.27
C TYR A 69 22.97 -3.48 0.99
N LEU A 70 22.07 -3.78 1.93
CA LEU A 70 22.43 -4.46 3.19
C LEU A 70 22.53 -5.97 3.01
N TYR A 71 21.63 -6.55 2.22
CA TYR A 71 21.49 -8.00 2.05
C TYR A 71 21.37 -8.37 0.56
N PRO A 72 22.41 -8.10 -0.27
CA PRO A 72 22.33 -8.23 -1.72
C PRO A 72 22.04 -9.66 -2.20
N GLU A 73 22.59 -10.67 -1.51
CA GLU A 73 22.37 -12.09 -1.84
C GLU A 73 20.94 -12.52 -1.54
N ASP A 74 20.43 -12.20 -0.33
CA ASP A 74 19.04 -12.45 0.05
C ASP A 74 18.07 -11.73 -0.88
N TYR A 75 18.36 -10.49 -1.24
CA TYR A 75 17.56 -9.71 -2.20
C TYR A 75 17.51 -10.41 -3.57
N ALA A 76 18.66 -10.81 -4.11
CA ALA A 76 18.75 -11.46 -5.41
C ALA A 76 18.03 -12.81 -5.41
N LYS A 77 18.24 -13.62 -4.36
CA LYS A 77 17.57 -14.91 -4.18
C LYS A 77 16.06 -14.74 -4.08
N LEU A 78 15.59 -13.87 -3.18
CA LEU A 78 14.16 -13.67 -2.96
C LEU A 78 13.46 -13.12 -4.21
N ARG A 79 14.10 -12.21 -4.94
CA ARG A 79 13.59 -11.72 -6.22
C ARG A 79 13.37 -12.86 -7.21
N LYS A 80 14.35 -13.76 -7.35
CA LYS A 80 14.26 -14.94 -8.23
C LYS A 80 13.17 -15.91 -7.78
N ASP A 81 13.07 -16.14 -6.47
CA ASP A 81 12.07 -17.04 -5.89
C ASP A 81 10.65 -16.52 -6.13
N VAL A 82 10.41 -15.21 -5.93
CA VAL A 82 9.12 -14.55 -6.22
C VAL A 82 8.80 -14.60 -7.71
N GLU A 83 9.75 -14.25 -8.58
CA GLU A 83 9.55 -14.29 -10.04
C GLU A 83 9.23 -15.71 -10.52
N SER A 84 9.93 -16.71 -9.99
CA SER A 84 9.68 -18.11 -10.27
C SER A 84 8.28 -18.52 -9.82
N LEU A 85 7.89 -18.21 -8.58
CA LEU A 85 6.56 -18.55 -8.06
C LEU A 85 5.47 -17.95 -8.94
N CYS A 86 5.54 -16.65 -9.23
CA CYS A 86 4.53 -15.96 -10.04
C CYS A 86 4.40 -16.55 -11.44
N ARG A 87 5.52 -16.97 -12.05
CA ARG A 87 5.52 -17.64 -13.36
C ARG A 87 4.85 -19.00 -13.31
N HIS A 88 5.18 -19.84 -12.33
CA HIS A 88 4.66 -21.21 -12.27
C HIS A 88 3.18 -21.26 -11.89
N SER A 89 2.68 -20.27 -11.14
CA SER A 89 1.27 -20.22 -10.73
C SER A 89 0.36 -19.42 -11.67
N ASN A 90 0.86 -18.97 -12.84
CA ASN A 90 0.16 -18.02 -13.72
C ASN A 90 -0.39 -16.81 -12.96
N HIS A 91 0.37 -16.34 -11.96
CA HIS A 91 -0.10 -15.35 -10.98
C HIS A 91 -0.59 -14.05 -11.63
N GLU A 92 0.16 -13.54 -12.61
CA GLU A 92 -0.20 -12.30 -13.31
C GLU A 92 -1.49 -12.44 -14.12
N PHE A 93 -1.76 -13.61 -14.69
CA PHE A 93 -2.99 -13.88 -15.43
C PHE A 93 -4.20 -13.81 -14.50
N TYR A 94 -4.19 -14.57 -13.40
CA TYR A 94 -5.30 -14.58 -12.44
C TYR A 94 -5.48 -13.23 -11.75
N LEU A 95 -4.39 -12.53 -11.44
CA LEU A 95 -4.46 -11.20 -10.85
C LEU A 95 -5.06 -10.17 -11.81
N GLN A 96 -4.74 -10.28 -13.11
CA GLN A 96 -5.34 -9.45 -14.16
C GLN A 96 -6.82 -9.76 -14.34
N GLU A 97 -7.19 -11.04 -14.46
CA GLU A 97 -8.59 -11.48 -14.58
C GLU A 97 -9.43 -10.98 -13.39
N ALA A 98 -8.91 -11.11 -12.17
CA ALA A 98 -9.57 -10.59 -10.97
C ALA A 98 -9.69 -9.05 -10.97
N GLN A 99 -8.67 -8.34 -11.45
CA GLN A 99 -8.71 -6.88 -11.59
C GLN A 99 -9.80 -6.46 -12.58
N GLU A 100 -9.85 -7.09 -13.75
CA GLU A 100 -10.83 -6.79 -14.82
C GLU A 100 -12.25 -7.08 -14.34
N THR A 101 -12.47 -8.25 -13.73
CA THR A 101 -13.76 -8.64 -13.16
C THR A 101 -14.26 -7.64 -12.10
N LEU A 102 -13.39 -7.26 -11.15
CA LEU A 102 -13.75 -6.28 -10.12
C LEU A 102 -13.98 -4.89 -10.73
N SER A 103 -13.18 -4.49 -11.72
CA SER A 103 -13.35 -3.20 -12.39
C SER A 103 -14.69 -3.13 -13.11
N GLU A 104 -15.05 -4.16 -13.87
CA GLU A 104 -16.33 -4.23 -14.57
C GLU A 104 -17.52 -4.20 -13.61
N LEU A 105 -17.43 -4.96 -12.50
CA LEU A 105 -18.45 -4.96 -11.45
C LEU A 105 -18.68 -3.56 -10.88
N LEU A 106 -17.60 -2.86 -10.52
CA LEU A 106 -17.69 -1.54 -9.89
C LEU A 106 -18.06 -0.43 -10.88
N MET A 107 -17.66 -0.56 -12.15
CA MET A 107 -18.02 0.40 -13.20
C MET A 107 -19.50 0.32 -13.61
N ASN A 108 -20.13 -0.84 -13.40
CA ASN A 108 -21.54 -1.06 -13.68
C ASN A 108 -22.44 -0.91 -12.44
N ASP A 109 -21.89 -0.51 -11.29
CA ASP A 109 -22.62 -0.33 -10.05
C ASP A 109 -23.38 1.00 -10.03
N ASP A 110 -24.71 0.96 -10.02
CA ASP A 110 -25.56 2.15 -10.10
C ASP A 110 -25.49 3.07 -8.86
N VAL A 111 -24.97 2.58 -7.72
CA VAL A 111 -24.76 3.39 -6.51
C VAL A 111 -23.47 4.18 -6.62
N LEU A 112 -22.41 3.57 -7.14
CA LEU A 112 -21.11 4.22 -7.33
C LEU A 112 -21.10 5.10 -8.59
N ILE A 113 -21.65 4.60 -9.70
CA ILE A 113 -21.70 5.27 -11.00
C ILE A 113 -23.17 5.34 -11.47
N PRO A 114 -23.96 6.30 -10.95
CA PRO A 114 -25.35 6.45 -11.33
C PRO A 114 -25.50 6.74 -12.82
N LYS A 115 -26.25 5.90 -13.53
CA LYS A 115 -26.58 6.12 -14.96
C LYS A 115 -27.70 7.13 -15.17
N ASN A 116 -28.45 7.47 -14.12
CA ASN A 116 -29.50 8.48 -14.18
C ASN A 116 -28.89 9.89 -14.14
N ALA A 117 -29.03 10.64 -15.24
CA ALA A 117 -28.54 12.01 -15.38
C ALA A 117 -29.09 12.99 -14.31
N SER A 118 -30.17 12.64 -13.62
CA SER A 118 -30.75 13.43 -12.52
C SER A 118 -29.95 13.33 -11.22
N LEU A 119 -29.07 12.33 -11.09
CA LEU A 119 -28.20 12.13 -9.94
C LEU A 119 -26.78 12.57 -10.32
N LYS A 120 -26.26 13.61 -9.65
CA LYS A 120 -24.83 13.94 -9.79
C LYS A 120 -24.00 12.79 -9.19
N PRO A 121 -23.06 12.19 -9.93
CA PRO A 121 -22.18 11.17 -9.37
C PRO A 121 -21.32 11.80 -8.27
N ARG A 122 -21.32 11.18 -7.09
CA ARG A 122 -20.46 11.57 -5.96
C ARG A 122 -19.07 10.98 -6.11
N VAL A 123 -18.94 9.85 -6.79
CA VAL A 123 -17.65 9.25 -7.15
C VAL A 123 -17.16 9.92 -8.43
N ASN A 124 -16.01 10.59 -8.38
CA ASN A 124 -15.40 11.23 -9.53
C ASN A 124 -14.22 10.43 -10.12
N SER A 125 -13.66 9.51 -9.34
CA SER A 125 -12.70 8.52 -9.82
C SER A 125 -12.88 7.19 -9.11
N LEU A 126 -12.68 6.11 -9.85
CA LEU A 126 -12.67 4.75 -9.32
C LEU A 126 -11.57 3.98 -10.03
N GLU A 127 -10.60 3.49 -9.27
CA GLU A 127 -9.46 2.76 -9.80
C GLU A 127 -9.29 1.45 -9.04
N VAL A 128 -9.16 0.34 -9.77
CA VAL A 128 -8.73 -0.94 -9.21
C VAL A 128 -7.27 -1.14 -9.60
N ILE A 129 -6.38 -1.13 -8.61
CA ILE A 129 -4.93 -1.15 -8.80
C ILE A 129 -4.38 -2.49 -8.33
N ARG A 130 -3.59 -3.16 -9.16
CA ARG A 130 -2.79 -4.32 -8.75
C ARG A 130 -1.55 -3.85 -7.99
N THR A 131 -1.28 -4.47 -6.84
CA THR A 131 -0.07 -4.18 -6.07
C THR A 131 0.62 -5.48 -5.69
N MET A 132 1.96 -5.49 -5.80
CA MET A 132 2.81 -6.56 -5.31
C MET A 132 3.42 -6.14 -3.97
N LYS A 133 3.54 -7.08 -3.04
CA LYS A 133 4.22 -6.82 -1.77
C LYS A 133 5.71 -6.51 -2.03
N PRO A 134 6.26 -5.41 -1.47
CA PRO A 134 7.68 -5.10 -1.57
C PRO A 134 8.56 -6.24 -1.08
N LEU A 135 9.72 -6.47 -1.73
CA LEU A 135 10.59 -7.60 -1.42
C LEU A 135 11.06 -7.61 0.04
N TYR A 136 11.37 -6.43 0.60
CA TYR A 136 11.77 -6.34 2.00
C TYR A 136 10.65 -6.74 2.97
N SER A 137 9.38 -6.43 2.64
CA SER A 137 8.24 -6.87 3.45
C SER A 137 8.02 -8.37 3.37
N ILE A 138 8.23 -8.99 2.20
CA ILE A 138 8.21 -10.44 2.03
C ILE A 138 9.34 -11.08 2.86
N TYR A 139 10.55 -10.54 2.77
CA TYR A 139 11.72 -10.99 3.54
C TYR A 139 11.44 -10.97 5.05
N GLN A 140 10.87 -9.87 5.57
CA GLN A 140 10.49 -9.78 6.99
C GLN A 140 9.46 -10.83 7.42
N LYS A 141 8.49 -11.15 6.56
CA LYS A 141 7.48 -12.20 6.82
C LYS A 141 8.10 -13.60 6.85
N ILE A 142 9.01 -13.88 5.91
CA ILE A 142 9.76 -15.14 5.90
C ILE A 142 10.58 -15.29 7.18
N ARG A 143 11.23 -14.21 7.63
CA ARG A 143 11.96 -14.20 8.91
C ARG A 143 11.07 -14.41 10.15
N ARG A 144 9.77 -14.19 10.05
CA ARG A 144 8.78 -14.47 11.11
C ARG A 144 8.17 -15.86 11.02
N GLY A 145 8.62 -16.69 10.07
CA GLY A 145 8.18 -18.07 9.90
C GLY A 145 7.09 -18.27 8.84
N GLU A 146 6.67 -17.22 8.11
CA GLU A 146 5.79 -17.40 6.95
C GLU A 146 6.57 -18.05 5.79
N THR A 147 5.88 -18.82 4.94
CA THR A 147 6.48 -19.36 3.71
C THR A 147 5.95 -18.63 2.49
N LEU A 148 6.79 -18.48 1.46
CA LEU A 148 6.42 -17.77 0.24
C LEU A 148 5.22 -18.41 -0.48
N PRO A 149 5.12 -19.75 -0.67
CA PRO A 149 3.99 -20.37 -1.38
C PRO A 149 2.65 -20.21 -0.66
N THR A 150 2.65 -20.06 0.67
CA THR A 150 1.42 -19.93 1.47
C THR A 150 1.06 -18.47 1.77
N MET A 151 1.81 -17.51 1.23
CA MET A 151 1.62 -16.09 1.53
C MET A 151 0.43 -15.52 0.76
N LEU A 152 -0.73 -15.45 1.41
CA LEU A 152 -1.97 -14.97 0.81
C LEU A 152 -1.92 -13.51 0.33
N ASP A 153 -1.10 -12.68 0.97
CA ASP A 153 -1.00 -11.24 0.70
C ASP A 153 0.22 -10.87 -0.17
N LEU A 154 0.72 -11.83 -0.97
CA LEU A 154 1.81 -11.59 -1.92
C LEU A 154 1.43 -10.49 -2.94
N SER A 155 0.21 -10.56 -3.47
CA SER A 155 -0.40 -9.50 -4.27
C SER A 155 -1.75 -9.09 -3.71
N THR A 156 -2.19 -7.88 -4.04
CA THR A 156 -3.44 -7.32 -3.53
C THR A 156 -4.04 -6.39 -4.57
N LEU A 157 -5.36 -6.48 -4.77
CA LEU A 157 -6.15 -5.47 -5.46
C LEU A 157 -6.49 -4.34 -4.50
N VAL A 158 -6.17 -3.11 -4.89
CA VAL A 158 -6.47 -1.90 -4.12
C VAL A 158 -7.49 -1.09 -4.90
N VAL A 159 -8.68 -0.92 -4.31
CA VAL A 159 -9.69 -0.01 -4.86
C VAL A 159 -9.46 1.38 -4.27
N VAL A 160 -9.25 2.36 -5.15
CA VAL A 160 -9.14 3.78 -4.79
C VAL A 160 -10.37 4.50 -5.32
N ILE A 161 -11.06 5.21 -4.44
CA ILE A 161 -12.31 5.91 -4.75
C ILE A 161 -12.07 7.40 -4.49
N GLY A 162 -12.18 8.21 -5.53
CA GLY A 162 -12.29 9.66 -5.43
C GLY A 162 -13.74 10.02 -5.23
N VAL A 163 -14.04 10.72 -4.13
CA VAL A 163 -15.37 11.25 -3.86
C VAL A 163 -15.31 12.77 -3.95
N GLN A 164 -16.14 13.35 -4.82
CA GLN A 164 -16.35 14.78 -4.91
C GLN A 164 -17.64 15.15 -4.17
N THR A 165 -17.56 16.23 -3.40
CA THR A 165 -18.75 16.85 -2.82
C THR A 165 -18.66 18.36 -2.96
N ASP A 166 -19.78 18.96 -3.35
CA ASP A 166 -19.97 20.42 -3.34
C ASP A 166 -20.40 20.92 -1.94
N ASP A 167 -20.48 20.03 -0.94
CA ASP A 167 -20.92 20.36 0.42
C ASP A 167 -19.74 20.94 1.22
N GLU A 168 -19.91 22.13 1.78
CA GLU A 168 -18.88 22.78 2.62
C GLU A 168 -18.68 22.06 3.96
N ASP A 169 -19.64 21.21 4.36
CA ASP A 169 -19.54 20.40 5.57
C ASP A 169 -18.65 19.17 5.39
N LYS A 170 -17.41 19.29 5.87
CA LYS A 170 -16.41 18.21 5.90
C LYS A 170 -16.91 16.93 6.58
N SER A 171 -17.85 17.02 7.52
CA SER A 171 -18.39 15.85 8.23
C SER A 171 -19.21 14.98 7.29
N LYS A 172 -19.99 15.61 6.40
CA LYS A 172 -20.76 14.91 5.38
C LYS A 172 -19.85 14.34 4.31
N GLN A 173 -18.85 15.08 3.86
CA GLN A 173 -17.83 14.57 2.94
C GLN A 173 -17.25 13.24 3.45
N PHE A 174 -16.80 13.25 4.69
CA PHE A 174 -16.21 12.08 5.33
C PHE A 174 -17.19 10.92 5.45
N ALA A 175 -18.47 11.19 5.73
CA ALA A 175 -19.51 10.17 5.73
C ALA A 175 -19.70 9.53 4.34
N PHE A 176 -19.67 10.31 3.26
CA PHE A 176 -19.77 9.78 1.89
C PHE A 176 -18.56 8.93 1.50
N GLU A 177 -17.34 9.36 1.83
CA GLU A 177 -16.11 8.60 1.59
C GLU A 177 -16.16 7.23 2.28
N LYS A 178 -16.60 7.19 3.54
CA LYS A 178 -16.77 5.94 4.29
C LYS A 178 -17.82 5.05 3.65
N ASN A 179 -19.01 5.59 3.36
CA ASN A 179 -20.10 4.82 2.79
C ASN A 179 -19.70 4.19 1.45
N ALA A 180 -18.97 4.92 0.60
CA ALA A 180 -18.45 4.37 -0.65
C ALA A 180 -17.51 3.17 -0.42
N CYS A 181 -16.63 3.25 0.58
CA CYS A 181 -15.73 2.14 0.92
C CYS A 181 -16.50 0.89 1.40
N TYR A 182 -17.49 1.05 2.29
CA TYR A 182 -18.30 -0.08 2.77
C TYR A 182 -19.20 -0.67 1.67
N HIS A 183 -19.71 0.17 0.77
CA HIS A 183 -20.46 -0.30 -0.39
C HIS A 183 -19.58 -1.18 -1.29
N VAL A 184 -18.38 -0.70 -1.65
CA VAL A 184 -17.41 -1.49 -2.42
C VAL A 184 -17.06 -2.81 -1.72
N LEU A 185 -16.89 -2.80 -0.40
CA LEU A 185 -16.65 -4.03 0.37
C LEU A 185 -17.79 -5.05 0.18
N GLY A 186 -19.05 -4.59 0.23
CA GLY A 186 -20.23 -5.42 -0.03
C GLY A 186 -20.20 -6.03 -1.44
N ARG A 187 -19.92 -5.20 -2.46
CA ARG A 187 -19.80 -5.67 -3.86
C ARG A 187 -18.69 -6.73 -4.02
N ILE A 188 -17.54 -6.53 -3.36
CA ILE A 188 -16.45 -7.51 -3.36
C ILE A 188 -16.90 -8.84 -2.71
N HIS A 189 -17.65 -8.80 -1.61
CA HIS A 189 -18.13 -10.00 -0.91
C HIS A 189 -19.24 -10.75 -1.66
N GLU A 190 -19.97 -10.07 -2.55
CA GLU A 190 -20.88 -10.73 -3.49
C GLU A 190 -20.13 -11.48 -4.60
N LEU A 191 -18.99 -10.94 -5.06
CA LEU A 191 -18.17 -11.55 -6.09
C LEU A 191 -17.33 -12.72 -5.57
N TRP A 192 -16.76 -12.57 -4.36
CA TRP A 192 -15.91 -13.58 -3.73
C TRP A 192 -16.27 -13.77 -2.26
N GLN A 193 -16.42 -15.04 -1.87
CA GLN A 193 -16.71 -15.38 -0.47
C GLN A 193 -15.54 -14.96 0.44
N PRO A 194 -15.78 -14.10 1.46
CA PRO A 194 -14.72 -13.64 2.33
C PRO A 194 -14.22 -14.75 3.26
N LEU A 195 -12.92 -14.75 3.53
CA LEU A 195 -12.32 -15.66 4.51
C LEU A 195 -12.66 -15.20 5.94
N PRO A 196 -13.26 -16.07 6.78
CA PRO A 196 -13.62 -15.72 8.16
C PRO A 196 -12.42 -15.19 8.96
N GLY A 197 -12.63 -14.08 9.69
CA GLY A 197 -11.61 -13.47 10.54
C GLY A 197 -10.48 -12.74 9.80
N ARG A 198 -10.56 -12.59 8.46
CA ARG A 198 -9.54 -11.89 7.65
C ARG A 198 -9.93 -10.48 7.22
N MET A 199 -11.13 -10.03 7.59
CA MET A 199 -11.54 -8.64 7.40
C MET A 199 -10.95 -7.74 8.50
N LYS A 200 -10.43 -6.57 8.12
CA LYS A 200 -9.91 -5.55 9.05
C LYS A 200 -10.44 -4.19 8.66
N ASP A 201 -11.14 -3.56 9.60
CA ASP A 201 -11.71 -2.23 9.42
C ASP A 201 -10.81 -1.17 10.08
N TYR A 202 -9.89 -0.60 9.29
CA TYR A 202 -9.09 0.54 9.73
C TYR A 202 -9.77 1.89 9.47
N ILE A 203 -10.97 1.92 8.89
CA ILE A 203 -11.77 3.14 8.81
C ILE A 203 -12.37 3.44 10.19
N ALA A 204 -12.97 2.43 10.82
CA ALA A 204 -13.50 2.49 12.17
C ALA A 204 -12.40 2.52 13.24
N PHE A 205 -11.31 1.77 13.02
CA PHE A 205 -10.17 1.69 13.94
C PHE A 205 -8.86 2.08 13.25
N PRO A 206 -8.61 3.38 13.02
CA PRO A 206 -7.39 3.85 12.37
C PRO A 206 -6.12 3.38 13.09
N LYS A 207 -5.07 3.12 12.32
CA LYS A 207 -3.76 2.80 12.92
C LYS A 207 -3.16 4.05 13.61
N PRO A 208 -2.20 3.88 14.54
CA PRO A 208 -1.57 5.00 15.24
C PRO A 208 -0.91 6.06 14.33
N ASN A 209 -0.56 5.70 13.09
CA ASN A 209 0.01 6.62 12.10
C ASN A 209 -1.06 7.27 11.18
N GLY A 210 -2.34 7.17 11.55
CA GLY A 210 -3.46 7.73 10.79
C GLY A 210 -3.91 6.92 9.58
N TYR A 211 -3.33 5.72 9.34
CA TYR A 211 -3.74 4.89 8.20
C TYR A 211 -5.18 4.37 8.34
N GLN A 212 -5.98 4.59 7.31
CA GLN A 212 -7.37 4.13 7.18
C GLN A 212 -7.57 3.39 5.86
N SER A 213 -8.25 2.25 5.91
CA SER A 213 -8.60 1.38 4.76
C SER A 213 -9.45 0.21 5.24
N LEU A 214 -10.25 -0.39 4.35
CA LEU A 214 -10.88 -1.69 4.58
C LEU A 214 -10.02 -2.78 3.93
N HIS A 215 -9.62 -3.78 4.71
CA HIS A 215 -8.91 -4.95 4.19
C HIS A 215 -9.82 -6.16 4.27
N THR A 216 -9.85 -6.95 3.20
CA THR A 216 -10.52 -8.26 3.17
C THR A 216 -9.61 -9.25 2.45
N THR A 217 -9.72 -10.53 2.81
CA THR A 217 -9.05 -11.64 2.12
C THR A 217 -10.08 -12.68 1.77
#